data_AF-A0A3Q1GNE8-F1
#
_entry.id   AF-A0A3Q1GNE8-F1
#
_cell.length_a   1.000
_cell.length_b   1.000
_cell.length_c   1.000
_cell.angle_alpha   90.00
_cell.angle_beta   90.00
_cell.angle_gamma   90.00
#
_symmetry.space_group_name_H-M   'P 1'
#
loop_
_entity.id
_entity.type
_entity.pdbx_description
1 polymer ?
#
loop_
_entity_poly.entity_id
_entity_poly.type
_entity_poly.pdbx_seq_one_letter_code
_entity_poly.pdbx_strand_id
1 'polypeptide(L)'
;MSLFGVKFFVLAFFYFFTVSSRPTGVHLRNMDSFIRAVRQVEDSNPGLSPLALVRALRRTAGHDDMMTIHFLGGSYNLTDAAGLETAILNASSFSFFDKAIHHIVTDHGEERGVVLAPDGTTIALAPLLLGIESGLKAKMEGTTAVGIFPLTLGRTLGLSFLSLQDFPAFLRLGPNGCWDNVERPKVFKLSRPPTLATDALINGGMDGAILGTNLSNLSASEQPQALSEILKGYYSFVLSEERGLDAVTSHVSPRRRELSRSILETLDLHSQLMETLTLVWKLEKTEWIALDTGVSKAVKDGLKTFVHKYWDCPQIISRCQWGAKPPRDTPIPLSLPLQFLYIHHTYEPSSPCLSFTKCSRNMRSMQRFHQEDRGWNDIGYSFVVGSDGYIYEGSGWNLRGRHTRNHNSIGYGVSIIGNYTSTLPSRHAMNLLRHRLVQCAVDGGGLAANFTIHGHRQVVNYTTCPGDALFSEIRNWEHFQG
;
A
#
# COMPACT_ATOMS: atom_id res chain seq x y z
N MET A 1 38.37 -18.76 63.08
CA MET A 1 38.99 -18.33 61.81
C MET A 1 39.71 -19.53 61.21
N SER A 2 39.32 -19.91 59.99
CA SER A 2 40.07 -20.59 58.91
C SER A 2 40.84 -21.90 59.20
N LEU A 3 40.93 -22.92 58.35
CA LEU A 3 40.52 -23.14 56.95
C LEU A 3 40.84 -24.61 56.55
N PHE A 4 40.19 -25.09 55.47
CA PHE A 4 40.50 -26.25 54.60
C PHE A 4 40.42 -27.67 55.21
N GLY A 5 39.83 -28.68 54.59
CA GLY A 5 39.22 -28.86 53.26
C GLY A 5 38.93 -30.36 53.07
N VAL A 6 37.78 -30.73 52.50
CA VAL A 6 37.43 -32.13 52.19
C VAL A 6 36.96 -32.20 50.74
N LYS A 7 37.56 -33.12 49.98
CA LYS A 7 37.15 -33.49 48.62
C LYS A 7 36.04 -34.54 48.70
N PHE A 8 35.00 -34.40 47.90
CA PHE A 8 34.12 -35.50 47.52
C PHE A 8 33.89 -35.50 45.99
N PHE A 9 34.02 -36.68 45.42
CA PHE A 9 33.79 -37.05 44.03
C PHE A 9 32.28 -37.04 43.71
N VAL A 10 31.88 -36.48 42.56
CA VAL A 10 30.55 -36.70 41.97
C VAL A 10 30.74 -37.07 40.49
N LEU A 11 30.27 -38.26 40.11
CA LEU A 11 30.11 -38.69 38.73
C LEU A 11 28.92 -37.92 38.10
N ALA A 12 29.15 -37.23 36.98
CA ALA A 12 28.09 -36.69 36.14
C ALA A 12 28.04 -37.44 34.80
N PHE A 13 26.92 -38.13 34.57
CA PHE A 13 26.54 -38.69 33.27
C PHE A 13 26.12 -37.54 32.34
N PHE A 14 26.87 -37.29 31.26
CA PHE A 14 26.47 -36.35 30.21
C PHE A 14 25.55 -37.06 29.20
N TYR A 15 24.25 -36.84 29.31
CA TYR A 15 23.31 -37.06 28.20
C TYR A 15 23.45 -35.88 27.22
N PHE A 16 24.06 -36.12 26.06
CA PHE A 16 24.04 -35.18 24.94
C PHE A 16 22.65 -35.15 24.32
N PHE A 17 21.79 -34.24 24.76
CA PHE A 17 20.69 -33.78 23.92
C PHE A 17 21.25 -32.84 22.87
N THR A 18 21.36 -33.31 21.62
CA THR A 18 21.57 -32.44 20.47
C THR A 18 20.31 -31.60 20.26
N VAL A 19 20.24 -30.44 20.90
CA VAL A 19 19.32 -29.38 20.50
C VAL A 19 19.83 -28.87 19.16
N SER A 20 19.24 -29.35 18.07
CA SER A 20 19.39 -28.73 16.76
C SER A 20 18.71 -27.35 16.83
N SER A 21 19.46 -26.33 17.23
CA SER A 21 19.07 -24.93 17.03
C SER A 21 18.97 -24.70 15.53
N ARG A 22 17.75 -24.80 14.98
CA ARG A 22 17.47 -24.27 13.65
C ARG A 22 17.88 -22.79 13.67
N PRO A 23 18.67 -22.31 12.69
CA PRO A 23 18.91 -20.89 12.55
C PRO A 23 17.55 -20.20 12.50
N THR A 24 17.33 -19.18 13.32
CA THR A 24 16.15 -18.32 13.23
C THR A 24 16.12 -17.73 11.83
N GLY A 25 15.35 -18.39 10.94
CA GLY A 25 15.28 -18.02 9.53
C GLY A 25 14.91 -16.55 9.43
N VAL A 26 15.66 -15.78 8.66
CA VAL A 26 15.38 -14.36 8.47
C VAL A 26 13.96 -14.22 7.91
N HIS A 27 13.03 -13.74 8.74
CA HIS A 27 11.63 -13.62 8.36
C HIS A 27 11.47 -12.52 7.32
N LEU A 28 10.90 -12.89 6.16
CA LEU A 28 10.57 -11.93 5.11
C LEU A 28 9.29 -11.18 5.46
N ARG A 29 9.28 -9.88 5.26
CA ARG A 29 8.16 -8.98 5.52
C ARG A 29 7.34 -8.76 4.24
N ASN A 30 6.79 -9.85 3.70
CA ASN A 30 5.86 -9.81 2.56
C ASN A 30 4.55 -10.50 2.90
N MET A 31 3.49 -10.11 2.18
CA MET A 31 2.13 -10.60 2.42
C MET A 31 2.02 -12.12 2.24
N ASP A 32 2.70 -12.70 1.25
CA ASP A 32 2.68 -14.16 1.03
C ASP A 32 3.24 -14.95 2.21
N SER A 33 4.26 -14.42 2.89
CA SER A 33 4.82 -15.05 4.10
C SER A 33 3.87 -14.91 5.28
N PHE A 34 3.17 -13.78 5.39
CA PHE A 34 2.13 -13.60 6.39
C PHE A 34 0.95 -14.56 6.16
N ILE A 35 0.42 -14.64 4.94
CA ILE A 35 -0.67 -15.57 4.58
C ILE A 35 -0.26 -17.02 4.84
N ARG A 36 0.97 -17.42 4.48
CA ARG A 36 1.47 -18.77 4.78
C ARG A 36 1.54 -19.06 6.28
N ALA A 37 1.97 -18.10 7.08
CA ALA A 37 2.01 -18.24 8.53
C ALA A 37 0.59 -18.37 9.12
N VAL A 38 -0.36 -17.56 8.65
CA VAL A 38 -1.79 -17.66 9.03
C VAL A 38 -2.33 -19.04 8.69
N ARG A 39 -2.12 -19.50 7.45
CA ARG A 39 -2.54 -20.83 6.99
C ARG A 39 -1.96 -21.96 7.83
N GLN A 40 -0.69 -21.86 8.23
CA GLN A 40 -0.06 -22.88 9.09
C GLN A 40 -0.78 -23.00 10.45
N VAL A 41 -1.26 -21.89 11.01
CA VAL A 41 -2.06 -21.90 12.25
C VAL A 41 -3.41 -22.56 11.99
N GLU A 42 -4.09 -22.22 10.90
CA GLU A 42 -5.37 -22.81 10.51
C GLU A 42 -5.26 -24.32 10.25
N ASP A 43 -4.26 -24.77 9.49
CA ASP A 43 -4.00 -26.18 9.18
C ASP A 43 -3.70 -27.00 10.46
N SER A 44 -3.05 -26.38 11.44
CA SER A 44 -2.74 -27.02 12.73
C SER A 44 -3.95 -27.05 13.69
N ASN A 45 -5.01 -26.29 13.41
CA ASN A 45 -6.19 -26.15 14.27
C ASN A 45 -7.49 -26.26 13.44
N PRO A 46 -7.82 -27.47 12.92
CA PRO A 46 -9.04 -27.67 12.15
C PRO A 46 -10.29 -27.24 12.93
N GLY A 47 -11.17 -26.47 12.29
CA GLY A 47 -12.39 -25.95 12.92
C GLY A 47 -12.21 -24.60 13.64
N LEU A 48 -10.99 -24.05 13.66
CA LEU A 48 -10.76 -22.69 14.16
C LEU A 48 -11.55 -21.66 13.35
N SER A 49 -12.40 -20.89 14.02
CA SER A 49 -13.14 -19.79 13.39
C SER A 49 -12.17 -18.66 12.96
N PRO A 50 -12.36 -18.07 11.76
CA PRO A 50 -11.57 -16.92 11.32
C PRO A 50 -11.69 -15.72 12.28
N LEU A 51 -12.85 -15.50 12.92
CA LEU A 51 -13.01 -14.43 13.91
C LEU A 51 -12.16 -14.68 15.16
N ALA A 52 -12.11 -15.93 15.62
CA ALA A 52 -11.29 -16.32 16.76
C ALA A 52 -9.79 -16.11 16.44
N LEU A 53 -9.35 -16.52 15.24
CA LEU A 53 -7.97 -16.32 14.81
C LEU A 53 -7.58 -14.83 14.75
N VAL A 54 -8.39 -13.98 14.12
CA VAL A 54 -8.10 -12.54 14.04
C VAL A 54 -8.05 -11.90 15.44
N ARG A 55 -8.98 -12.25 16.34
CA ARG A 55 -8.97 -11.79 17.74
C ARG A 55 -7.67 -12.14 18.46
N ALA A 56 -7.17 -13.36 18.26
CA ALA A 56 -5.94 -13.80 18.91
C ALA A 56 -4.68 -13.19 18.27
N LEU A 57 -4.69 -12.90 16.97
CA LEU A 57 -3.65 -12.10 16.31
C LEU A 57 -3.61 -10.66 16.85
N ARG A 58 -4.78 -10.02 17.03
CA ARG A 58 -4.88 -8.70 17.68
C ARG A 58 -4.27 -8.71 19.08
N ARG A 59 -4.62 -9.71 19.89
CA ARG A 59 -4.06 -9.89 21.23
C ARG A 59 -2.54 -10.04 21.21
N THR A 60 -2.03 -10.88 20.31
CA THR A 60 -0.58 -11.12 20.14
C THR A 60 0.17 -9.83 19.81
N ALA A 61 -0.44 -8.94 19.05
CA ALA A 61 0.15 -7.66 18.66
C ALA A 61 0.02 -6.55 19.73
N GLY A 62 -0.70 -6.79 20.82
CA GLY A 62 -0.95 -5.80 21.87
C GLY A 62 -1.91 -4.68 21.47
N HIS A 63 -2.78 -4.90 20.48
CA HIS A 63 -3.72 -3.88 19.95
C HIS A 63 -5.06 -3.86 20.69
N ASP A 64 -5.06 -3.99 22.01
CA ASP A 64 -6.24 -3.87 22.88
C ASP A 64 -6.33 -2.45 23.48
N ASP A 65 -6.30 -1.42 22.64
CA ASP A 65 -6.55 -0.05 23.09
C ASP A 65 -8.03 0.18 23.43
N MET A 66 -8.33 1.28 24.12
CA MET A 66 -9.68 1.59 24.60
C MET A 66 -10.72 1.64 23.49
N MET A 67 -10.36 2.12 22.30
CA MET A 67 -11.27 2.24 21.16
C MET A 67 -11.49 0.88 20.49
N THR A 68 -10.43 0.08 20.37
CA THR A 68 -10.54 -1.29 19.88
C THR A 68 -11.40 -2.15 20.80
N ILE A 69 -11.22 -2.05 22.12
CA ILE A 69 -12.08 -2.72 23.11
C ILE A 69 -13.53 -2.22 23.03
N HIS A 70 -13.75 -0.92 22.81
CA HIS A 70 -15.09 -0.35 22.70
C HIS A 70 -15.92 -1.00 21.58
N PHE A 71 -15.33 -1.20 20.40
CA PHE A 71 -16.05 -1.79 19.25
C PHE A 71 -16.01 -3.33 19.23
N LEU A 72 -14.86 -3.92 19.51
CA LEU A 72 -14.63 -5.35 19.30
C LEU A 72 -14.78 -6.17 20.59
N GLY A 73 -14.68 -5.53 21.75
CA GLY A 73 -14.59 -6.18 23.05
C GLY A 73 -13.14 -6.54 23.41
N GLY A 74 -12.90 -6.77 24.70
CA GLY A 74 -11.60 -7.22 25.20
C GLY A 74 -11.21 -8.57 24.58
N SER A 75 -9.99 -8.70 24.08
CA SER A 75 -9.52 -9.95 23.47
C SER A 75 -9.42 -11.13 24.46
N TYR A 76 -9.49 -10.83 25.76
CA TYR A 76 -9.44 -11.79 26.88
C TYR A 76 -10.82 -12.32 27.32
N ASN A 77 -11.93 -11.68 26.91
CA ASN A 77 -13.28 -12.15 27.24
C ASN A 77 -13.66 -13.29 26.29
N LEU A 78 -13.20 -14.50 26.58
CA LEU A 78 -13.45 -15.67 25.76
C LEU A 78 -13.89 -16.84 26.64
N THR A 79 -15.11 -17.33 26.40
CA THR A 79 -15.54 -18.69 26.74
C THR A 79 -14.74 -19.76 25.97
N ASP A 80 -14.07 -19.38 24.86
CA ASP A 80 -13.26 -20.26 23.99
C ASP A 80 -11.73 -20.08 24.15
N ALA A 81 -11.26 -19.31 25.14
CA ALA A 81 -9.85 -18.85 25.24
C ALA A 81 -8.85 -19.97 25.53
N ALA A 82 -9.27 -20.97 26.30
CA ALA A 82 -8.38 -22.00 26.81
C ALA A 82 -7.75 -22.86 25.69
N GLY A 83 -8.45 -23.08 24.58
CA GLY A 83 -7.93 -23.82 23.42
C GLY A 83 -7.09 -22.96 22.46
N LEU A 84 -7.33 -21.65 22.42
CA LEU A 84 -6.77 -20.75 21.41
C LEU A 84 -5.41 -20.15 21.83
N GLU A 85 -5.21 -19.94 23.13
CA GLU A 85 -3.87 -19.67 23.67
C GLU A 85 -2.92 -20.81 23.31
N THR A 86 -3.37 -22.06 23.41
CA THR A 86 -2.55 -23.20 22.98
C THR A 86 -2.32 -23.19 21.46
N ALA A 87 -3.30 -22.83 20.63
CA ALA A 87 -3.16 -22.83 19.17
C ALA A 87 -2.08 -21.86 18.63
N ILE A 88 -2.02 -20.63 19.14
CA ILE A 88 -1.06 -19.59 18.66
C ILE A 88 0.24 -19.58 19.46
N LEU A 89 0.20 -19.93 20.76
CA LEU A 89 1.41 -20.00 21.59
C LEU A 89 2.19 -21.31 21.42
N ASN A 90 1.55 -22.41 21.01
CA ASN A 90 2.23 -23.70 20.75
C ASN A 90 2.82 -23.75 19.33
N ALA A 91 2.24 -23.02 18.38
CA ALA A 91 2.92 -22.77 17.12
C ALA A 91 4.17 -21.94 17.43
N SER A 92 5.33 -22.33 16.91
CA SER A 92 6.59 -21.56 16.93
C SER A 92 6.51 -20.18 16.25
N SER A 93 5.30 -19.65 16.04
CA SER A 93 4.90 -18.51 15.23
C SER A 93 4.53 -17.27 16.06
N PHE A 94 4.39 -17.36 17.39
CA PHE A 94 4.09 -16.19 18.23
C PHE A 94 5.07 -15.03 17.99
N SER A 95 6.38 -15.32 18.02
CA SER A 95 7.42 -14.31 17.77
C SER A 95 7.40 -13.73 16.35
N PHE A 96 6.82 -14.47 15.39
CA PHE A 96 6.61 -13.98 14.04
C PHE A 96 5.43 -13.00 13.99
N PHE A 97 4.27 -13.38 14.53
CA PHE A 97 3.07 -12.56 14.49
C PHE A 97 3.18 -11.29 15.32
N ASP A 98 3.79 -11.36 16.51
CA ASP A 98 4.12 -10.19 17.33
C ASP A 98 4.90 -9.16 16.50
N LYS A 99 6.02 -9.57 15.89
CA LYS A 99 6.85 -8.69 15.05
C LYS A 99 6.16 -8.25 13.74
N ALA A 100 5.32 -9.09 13.17
CA ALA A 100 4.67 -8.82 11.89
C ALA A 100 3.54 -7.80 12.02
N ILE A 101 2.79 -7.83 13.13
CA ILE A 101 1.55 -7.05 13.31
C ILE A 101 1.77 -5.83 14.21
N HIS A 102 2.69 -5.90 15.18
CA HIS A 102 2.98 -4.77 16.06
C HIS A 102 3.57 -3.61 15.26
N HIS A 103 2.76 -2.55 15.10
CA HIS A 103 3.13 -1.37 14.33
C HIS A 103 3.89 -0.39 15.20
N ILE A 104 5.07 0.02 14.74
CA ILE A 104 5.90 1.02 15.38
C ILE A 104 6.80 1.66 14.33
N VAL A 105 7.04 2.96 14.45
CA VAL A 105 8.11 3.66 13.74
C VAL A 105 9.23 3.94 14.73
N THR A 106 10.43 3.45 14.42
CA THR A 106 11.63 3.65 15.25
C THR A 106 12.21 5.05 15.04
N ASP A 107 13.06 5.50 15.97
CA ASP A 107 13.80 6.77 15.86
C ASP A 107 14.68 6.87 14.61
N HIS A 108 15.03 5.72 14.01
CA HIS A 108 15.81 5.65 12.76
C HIS A 108 14.94 5.60 11.50
N GLY A 109 13.62 5.82 11.62
CA GLY A 109 12.67 5.84 10.51
C GLY A 109 12.35 4.46 9.92
N GLU A 110 12.76 3.36 10.57
CA GLU A 110 12.26 2.02 10.24
C GLU A 110 10.81 1.90 10.72
N GLU A 111 9.91 1.57 9.81
CA GLU A 111 8.52 1.25 10.12
C GLU A 111 8.34 -0.28 10.18
N ARG A 112 7.84 -0.77 11.31
CA ARG A 112 7.52 -2.17 11.61
C ARG A 112 6.01 -2.38 11.63
N GLY A 113 5.54 -3.63 11.66
CA GLY A 113 4.11 -3.93 11.52
C GLY A 113 3.58 -3.81 10.09
N VAL A 114 4.48 -3.65 9.11
CA VAL A 114 4.15 -3.49 7.68
C VAL A 114 4.78 -4.57 6.81
N VAL A 115 4.11 -4.90 5.71
CA VAL A 115 4.53 -5.91 4.72
C VAL A 115 4.44 -5.39 3.29
N LEU A 116 5.29 -5.90 2.41
CA LEU A 116 5.19 -5.69 0.96
C LEU A 116 4.09 -6.58 0.40
N ALA A 117 3.08 -5.98 -0.24
CA ALA A 117 2.03 -6.70 -0.95
C ALA A 117 2.46 -7.08 -2.38
N PRO A 118 1.85 -8.10 -3.00
CA PRO A 118 2.19 -8.55 -4.36
C PRO A 118 1.95 -7.49 -5.45
N ASP A 119 1.11 -6.50 -5.15
CA ASP A 119 0.82 -5.34 -5.99
C ASP A 119 1.90 -4.23 -5.92
N GLY A 120 2.94 -4.42 -5.07
CA GLY A 120 4.05 -3.47 -4.91
C GLY A 120 3.84 -2.40 -3.84
N THR A 121 2.66 -2.35 -3.23
CA THR A 121 2.36 -1.41 -2.14
C THR A 121 2.81 -1.96 -0.78
N THR A 122 3.05 -1.05 0.17
CA THR A 122 3.34 -1.41 1.57
C THR A 122 2.07 -1.27 2.40
N ILE A 123 1.76 -2.29 3.21
CA ILE A 123 0.53 -2.42 3.98
C ILE A 123 0.83 -2.61 5.46
N ALA A 124 0.21 -1.81 6.34
CA ALA A 124 0.20 -2.08 7.77
C ALA A 124 -0.85 -3.15 8.11
N LEU A 125 -0.42 -4.20 8.83
CA LEU A 125 -1.30 -5.34 9.12
C LEU A 125 -2.33 -5.05 10.22
N ALA A 126 -2.01 -4.16 11.16
CA ALA A 126 -2.91 -3.85 12.28
C ALA A 126 -4.28 -3.30 11.82
N PRO A 127 -4.37 -2.17 11.08
CA PRO A 127 -5.67 -1.64 10.63
C PRO A 127 -6.38 -2.58 9.64
N LEU A 128 -5.63 -3.35 8.85
CA LEU A 128 -6.19 -4.40 7.98
C LEU A 128 -6.97 -5.45 8.80
N LEU A 129 -6.33 -6.00 9.84
CA LEU A 129 -6.93 -7.04 10.68
C LEU A 129 -8.10 -6.50 11.52
N LEU A 130 -8.04 -5.25 12.00
CA LEU A 130 -9.15 -4.62 12.73
C LEU A 130 -10.42 -4.50 11.88
N GLY A 131 -10.28 -4.13 10.60
CA GLY A 131 -11.41 -4.08 9.67
C GLY A 131 -12.00 -5.46 9.41
N ILE A 132 -11.15 -6.47 9.19
CA ILE A 132 -11.58 -7.87 9.04
C ILE A 132 -12.31 -8.36 10.31
N GLU A 133 -11.78 -8.09 11.51
CA GLU A 133 -12.42 -8.50 12.77
C GLU A 133 -13.81 -7.89 12.92
N SER A 134 -13.95 -6.58 12.65
CA SER A 134 -15.23 -5.87 12.69
C SER A 134 -16.26 -6.49 11.75
N GLY A 135 -15.87 -6.77 10.50
CA GLY A 135 -16.74 -7.41 9.51
C GLY A 135 -17.16 -8.83 9.89
N LEU A 136 -16.20 -9.66 10.33
CA LEU A 136 -16.47 -11.02 10.78
C LEU A 136 -17.36 -11.05 12.03
N LYS A 137 -17.12 -10.15 12.99
CA LYS A 137 -17.93 -10.03 14.20
C LYS A 137 -19.39 -9.74 13.85
N ALA A 138 -19.62 -8.72 13.02
CA ALA A 138 -20.95 -8.34 12.57
C ALA A 138 -21.66 -9.51 11.86
N LYS A 139 -20.95 -10.19 10.96
CA LYS A 139 -21.47 -11.35 10.24
C LYS A 139 -21.85 -12.51 11.17
N MET A 140 -21.00 -12.84 12.14
CA MET A 140 -21.23 -13.97 13.05
C MET A 140 -22.29 -13.68 14.12
N GLU A 141 -22.41 -12.42 14.55
CA GLU A 141 -23.40 -12.00 15.55
C GLU A 141 -24.75 -11.61 14.92
N GLY A 142 -24.82 -11.51 13.58
CA GLY A 142 -26.03 -11.05 12.88
C GLY A 142 -26.34 -9.57 13.14
N THR A 143 -25.31 -8.76 13.41
CA THR A 143 -25.42 -7.35 13.77
C THR A 143 -24.91 -6.45 12.64
N THR A 144 -25.17 -5.15 12.76
CA THR A 144 -24.57 -4.16 11.86
C THR A 144 -23.07 -4.04 12.11
N ALA A 145 -22.29 -3.87 11.04
CA ALA A 145 -20.85 -3.71 11.18
C ALA A 145 -20.48 -2.32 11.72
N VAL A 146 -20.24 -2.28 13.03
CA VAL A 146 -19.78 -1.08 13.74
C VAL A 146 -18.26 -1.07 13.84
N GLY A 147 -17.67 0.13 13.82
CA GLY A 147 -16.24 0.31 14.03
C GLY A 147 -15.35 0.09 12.82
N ILE A 148 -15.87 -0.30 11.64
CA ILE A 148 -15.05 -0.47 10.42
C ILE A 148 -14.26 0.81 10.13
N PHE A 149 -14.92 1.94 9.87
CA PHE A 149 -14.21 3.18 9.56
C PHE A 149 -13.39 3.72 10.74
N PRO A 150 -13.94 3.83 11.97
CA PRO A 150 -13.19 4.37 13.11
C PRO A 150 -11.90 3.61 13.43
N LEU A 151 -11.90 2.28 13.36
CA LEU A 151 -10.74 1.42 13.69
C LEU A 151 -9.73 1.33 12.54
N THR A 152 -10.17 1.37 11.29
CA THR A 152 -9.28 1.17 10.13
C THR A 152 -8.60 2.47 9.69
N LEU A 153 -9.34 3.59 9.69
CA LEU A 153 -8.87 4.87 9.14
C LEU A 153 -9.16 6.05 10.08
N GLY A 154 -10.34 6.08 10.70
CA GLY A 154 -10.86 7.26 11.38
C GLY A 154 -9.94 7.79 12.47
N ARG A 155 -9.51 6.92 13.40
CA ARG A 155 -8.59 7.32 14.49
C ARG A 155 -7.27 7.85 13.94
N THR A 156 -6.66 7.10 13.03
CA THR A 156 -5.36 7.44 12.43
C THR A 156 -5.40 8.76 11.66
N LEU A 157 -6.41 8.96 10.81
CA LEU A 157 -6.58 10.19 10.04
C LEU A 157 -6.85 11.38 10.97
N GLY A 158 -7.80 11.25 11.89
CA GLY A 158 -8.17 12.32 12.81
C GLY A 158 -6.98 12.79 13.64
N LEU A 159 -6.26 11.87 14.28
CA LEU A 159 -5.08 12.22 15.08
C LEU A 159 -3.95 12.80 14.23
N SER A 160 -3.73 12.30 13.01
CA SER A 160 -2.70 12.84 12.11
C SER A 160 -3.03 14.26 11.65
N PHE A 161 -4.31 14.59 11.42
CA PHE A 161 -4.73 15.93 11.03
C PHE A 161 -4.58 16.94 12.16
N LEU A 162 -4.84 16.53 13.40
CA LEU A 162 -4.73 17.40 14.57
C LEU A 162 -3.28 17.60 15.02
N SER A 163 -2.52 16.52 15.14
CA SER A 163 -1.11 16.58 15.58
C SER A 163 -0.22 17.41 14.67
N LEU A 164 -0.62 17.60 13.41
CA LEU A 164 0.12 18.35 12.40
C LEU A 164 -0.68 19.54 11.86
N GLN A 165 -1.66 20.06 12.62
CA GLN A 165 -2.53 21.14 12.18
C GLN A 165 -1.78 22.44 11.84
N ASP A 166 -0.62 22.67 12.48
CA ASP A 166 0.25 23.83 12.21
C ASP A 166 1.08 23.70 10.93
N PHE A 167 1.15 22.49 10.35
CA PHE A 167 1.83 22.23 9.09
C PHE A 167 0.86 22.30 7.91
N PRO A 168 1.35 22.59 6.68
CA PRO A 168 0.56 22.47 5.47
C PRO A 168 -0.12 21.11 5.34
N ALA A 169 -1.37 21.08 4.87
CA ALA A 169 -2.20 19.87 4.86
C ALA A 169 -1.55 18.67 4.14
N PHE A 170 -0.80 18.91 3.07
CA PHE A 170 -0.08 17.87 2.32
C PHE A 170 1.03 17.16 3.14
N LEU A 171 1.54 17.78 4.19
CA LEU A 171 2.53 17.17 5.09
C LEU A 171 1.89 16.34 6.22
N ARG A 172 0.58 16.45 6.42
CA ARG A 172 -0.15 15.76 7.49
C ARG A 172 -0.40 14.28 7.21
N LEU A 173 -0.14 13.82 5.99
CA LEU A 173 -0.35 12.43 5.54
C LEU A 173 0.90 11.83 4.94
N GLY A 174 1.13 10.55 5.21
CA GLY A 174 2.31 9.80 4.81
C GLY A 174 3.43 9.89 5.84
N PRO A 175 4.69 9.67 5.46
CA PRO A 175 5.15 9.33 4.12
C PRO A 175 4.98 7.87 3.75
N ASN A 176 5.36 7.58 2.51
CA ASN A 176 5.76 6.26 2.08
C ASN A 176 7.24 6.00 2.46
N GLY A 177 7.80 4.91 1.98
CA GLY A 177 9.18 4.52 2.24
C GLY A 177 9.73 3.57 1.20
N CYS A 178 10.90 3.02 1.51
CA CYS A 178 11.65 2.12 0.66
C CYS A 178 11.96 0.83 1.41
N TRP A 179 11.76 -0.29 0.73
CA TRP A 179 12.27 -1.59 1.18
C TRP A 179 13.76 -1.68 0.91
N ASP A 180 14.50 -2.30 1.82
CA ASP A 180 15.91 -2.66 1.63
C ASP A 180 16.12 -3.56 0.40
N ASN A 181 15.17 -4.46 0.17
CA ASN A 181 15.13 -5.32 -1.00
C ASN A 181 13.68 -5.68 -1.35
N VAL A 182 13.26 -5.44 -2.59
CA VAL A 182 11.86 -5.65 -3.02
C VAL A 182 11.55 -7.11 -3.36
N GLU A 183 12.57 -7.95 -3.56
CA GLU A 183 12.40 -9.40 -3.78
C GLU A 183 12.45 -10.17 -2.45
N ARG A 184 13.20 -9.65 -1.47
CA ARG A 184 13.40 -10.23 -0.15
C ARG A 184 13.29 -9.16 0.95
N PRO A 185 12.10 -8.56 1.13
CA PRO A 185 11.91 -7.42 2.02
C PRO A 185 12.14 -7.79 3.48
N LYS A 186 12.97 -7.02 4.18
CA LYS A 186 13.27 -7.19 5.61
C LYS A 186 13.15 -5.91 6.40
N VAL A 187 13.46 -4.76 5.79
CA VAL A 187 13.45 -3.46 6.45
C VAL A 187 12.75 -2.46 5.54
N PHE A 188 11.73 -1.79 6.06
CA PHE A 188 11.08 -0.68 5.39
C PHE A 188 11.46 0.62 6.10
N LYS A 189 12.03 1.57 5.36
CA LYS A 189 12.44 2.87 5.89
C LYS A 189 11.64 3.98 5.25
N LEU A 190 11.08 4.86 6.08
CA LEU A 190 10.34 6.03 5.64
C LEU A 190 11.23 7.02 4.90
N SER A 191 10.67 7.69 3.89
CA SER A 191 11.42 8.64 3.04
C SER A 191 11.56 10.04 3.65
N ARG A 192 10.77 10.34 4.69
CA ARG A 192 10.80 11.59 5.47
C ARG A 192 10.35 11.29 6.91
N PRO A 193 10.34 12.27 7.83
CA PRO A 193 9.82 12.07 9.18
C PRO A 193 8.38 11.51 9.16
N PRO A 194 8.06 10.58 10.07
CA PRO A 194 6.74 9.94 10.14
C PRO A 194 5.63 10.94 10.47
N THR A 195 4.43 10.68 9.95
CA THR A 195 3.19 11.16 10.56
C THR A 195 2.46 9.99 11.22
N LEU A 196 1.40 10.27 11.97
CA LEU A 196 0.55 9.22 12.52
C LEU A 196 -0.17 8.41 11.43
N ALA A 197 -0.27 8.94 10.22
CA ALA A 197 -0.94 8.35 9.07
C ALA A 197 0.04 8.07 7.92
N THR A 198 1.02 7.19 8.15
CA THR A 198 1.92 6.71 7.08
C THR A 198 1.15 6.11 5.91
N ASP A 199 1.75 6.09 4.71
CA ASP A 199 1.07 5.51 3.53
C ASP A 199 0.74 4.03 3.78
N ALA A 200 1.57 3.31 4.56
CA ALA A 200 1.32 1.92 4.93
C ALA A 200 0.10 1.75 5.84
N LEU A 201 -0.07 2.61 6.84
CA LEU A 201 -1.26 2.63 7.70
C LEU A 201 -2.52 2.94 6.90
N ILE A 202 -2.46 3.92 6.00
CA ILE A 202 -3.60 4.28 5.15
C ILE A 202 -3.96 3.14 4.18
N ASN A 203 -2.98 2.50 3.54
CA ASN A 203 -3.26 1.36 2.67
C ASN A 203 -3.85 0.17 3.45
N GLY A 204 -3.32 -0.13 4.63
CA GLY A 204 -3.87 -1.16 5.51
C GLY A 204 -5.28 -0.85 6.00
N GLY A 205 -5.56 0.42 6.31
CA GLY A 205 -6.89 0.89 6.68
C GLY A 205 -7.89 0.79 5.53
N MET A 206 -7.50 1.18 4.31
CA MET A 206 -8.34 1.00 3.13
C MET A 206 -8.65 -0.48 2.88
N ASP A 207 -7.64 -1.36 2.97
CA ASP A 207 -7.84 -2.81 2.78
C ASP A 207 -8.71 -3.42 3.88
N GLY A 208 -8.51 -3.01 5.13
CA GLY A 208 -9.34 -3.41 6.27
C GLY A 208 -10.79 -2.98 6.10
N ALA A 209 -11.03 -1.75 5.63
CA ALA A 209 -12.38 -1.27 5.35
C ALA A 209 -13.05 -2.07 4.22
N ILE A 210 -12.33 -2.31 3.12
CA ILE A 210 -12.83 -3.11 1.99
C ILE A 210 -13.21 -4.51 2.43
N LEU A 211 -12.29 -5.23 3.08
CA LEU A 211 -12.52 -6.62 3.49
C LEU A 211 -13.55 -6.71 4.60
N GLY A 212 -13.52 -5.82 5.58
CA GLY A 212 -14.51 -5.75 6.66
C GLY A 212 -15.94 -5.57 6.11
N THR A 213 -16.14 -4.61 5.20
CA THR A 213 -17.45 -4.37 4.59
C THR A 213 -17.91 -5.54 3.72
N ASN A 214 -17.01 -6.18 2.97
CA ASN A 214 -17.39 -7.37 2.19
C ASN A 214 -17.84 -8.51 3.10
N LEU A 215 -17.12 -8.76 4.19
CA LEU A 215 -17.42 -9.83 5.14
C LEU A 215 -18.74 -9.59 5.88
N SER A 216 -19.04 -8.34 6.25
CA SER A 216 -20.32 -8.01 6.88
C SER A 216 -21.51 -8.16 5.94
N ASN A 217 -21.30 -8.03 4.64
CA ASN A 217 -22.35 -8.11 3.62
C ASN A 217 -22.60 -9.52 3.09
N LEU A 218 -21.89 -10.54 3.58
CA LEU A 218 -22.11 -11.93 3.18
C LEU A 218 -23.54 -12.37 3.53
N SER A 219 -24.21 -13.05 2.57
CA SER A 219 -25.58 -13.55 2.73
C SER A 219 -25.73 -14.46 3.95
N ALA A 220 -26.91 -14.51 4.57
CA ALA A 220 -27.13 -15.29 5.81
C ALA A 220 -26.71 -16.78 5.70
N SER A 221 -26.86 -17.38 4.51
CA SER A 221 -26.47 -18.76 4.22
C SER A 221 -24.96 -18.97 4.01
N GLU A 222 -24.22 -17.90 3.75
CA GLU A 222 -22.80 -17.96 3.43
C GLU A 222 -21.95 -17.88 4.70
N GLN A 223 -21.09 -18.88 4.88
CA GLN A 223 -20.14 -18.95 5.98
C GLN A 223 -18.83 -18.23 5.60
N PRO A 224 -18.23 -17.46 6.52
CA PRO A 224 -16.93 -16.85 6.26
C PRO A 224 -15.86 -17.90 5.96
N GLN A 225 -15.04 -17.63 4.94
CA GLN A 225 -13.87 -18.44 4.62
C GLN A 225 -12.78 -18.30 5.70
N ALA A 226 -11.80 -19.19 5.67
CA ALA A 226 -10.59 -19.07 6.48
C ALA A 226 -9.89 -17.73 6.22
N LEU A 227 -9.21 -17.17 7.23
CA LEU A 227 -8.52 -15.89 7.13
C LEU A 227 -7.46 -15.91 6.04
N SER A 228 -6.72 -17.02 5.90
CA SER A 228 -5.72 -17.14 4.82
C SER A 228 -6.35 -17.08 3.43
N GLU A 229 -7.53 -17.68 3.23
CA GLU A 229 -8.23 -17.65 1.93
C GLU A 229 -8.89 -16.28 1.66
N ILE A 230 -9.40 -15.58 2.69
CA ILE A 230 -9.85 -14.18 2.58
C ILE A 230 -8.70 -13.29 2.10
N LEU A 231 -7.55 -13.36 2.77
CA LEU A 231 -6.37 -12.55 2.42
C LEU A 231 -5.84 -12.92 1.02
N LYS A 232 -5.78 -14.21 0.71
CA LYS A 232 -5.33 -14.71 -0.59
C LYS A 232 -6.27 -14.27 -1.71
N GLY A 233 -7.59 -14.30 -1.52
CA GLY A 233 -8.56 -13.83 -2.51
C GLY A 233 -8.37 -12.36 -2.89
N TYR A 234 -7.86 -11.54 -1.97
CA TYR A 234 -7.62 -10.11 -2.20
C TYR A 234 -6.22 -9.80 -2.72
N TYR A 235 -5.17 -10.43 -2.17
CA TYR A 235 -3.77 -10.14 -2.49
C TYR A 235 -3.14 -11.06 -3.55
N SER A 236 -3.73 -12.24 -3.82
CA SER A 236 -3.25 -13.16 -4.86
C SER A 236 -4.16 -13.10 -6.09
N PHE A 237 -3.66 -12.48 -7.15
CA PHE A 237 -4.38 -12.30 -8.40
C PHE A 237 -3.48 -12.61 -9.61
N VAL A 238 -4.09 -12.97 -10.73
CA VAL A 238 -3.42 -13.18 -12.01
C VAL A 238 -4.13 -12.34 -13.06
N LEU A 239 -3.37 -11.54 -13.79
CA LEU A 239 -3.91 -10.69 -14.86
C LEU A 239 -3.64 -11.33 -16.22
N SER A 240 -4.50 -11.06 -17.18
CA SER A 240 -4.35 -11.51 -18.59
C SER A 240 -3.65 -10.44 -19.43
N GLU A 241 -2.95 -10.84 -20.50
CA GLU A 241 -2.28 -9.89 -21.40
C GLU A 241 -3.26 -9.02 -22.19
N GLU A 242 -4.41 -9.56 -22.59
CA GLU A 242 -5.39 -8.83 -23.42
C GLU A 242 -6.15 -7.76 -22.62
N ARG A 243 -6.51 -8.07 -21.37
CA ARG A 243 -7.42 -7.21 -20.59
C ARG A 243 -6.83 -6.69 -19.28
N GLY A 244 -5.71 -7.22 -18.79
CA GLY A 244 -5.10 -6.75 -17.54
C GLY A 244 -6.11 -6.73 -16.38
N LEU A 245 -6.21 -5.58 -15.70
CA LEU A 245 -7.21 -5.32 -14.66
C LEU A 245 -8.66 -5.27 -15.18
N ASP A 246 -8.90 -4.98 -16.46
CA ASP A 246 -10.26 -4.88 -17.01
C ASP A 246 -11.02 -6.22 -17.00
N ALA A 247 -10.29 -7.34 -16.91
CA ALA A 247 -10.90 -8.67 -16.77
C ALA A 247 -11.25 -9.03 -15.32
N VAL A 248 -10.78 -8.28 -14.32
CA VAL A 248 -10.93 -8.64 -12.92
C VAL A 248 -12.20 -8.03 -12.34
N THR A 249 -13.18 -8.88 -12.08
CA THR A 249 -14.47 -8.50 -11.46
C THR A 249 -14.46 -8.61 -9.94
N SER A 250 -13.49 -9.33 -9.36
CA SER A 250 -13.33 -9.47 -7.92
C SER A 250 -12.66 -8.25 -7.28
N HIS A 251 -12.84 -8.11 -5.97
CA HIS A 251 -12.10 -7.14 -5.17
C HIS A 251 -10.66 -7.63 -4.99
N VAL A 252 -9.72 -6.97 -5.67
CA VAL A 252 -8.28 -7.28 -5.62
C VAL A 252 -7.47 -6.04 -5.26
N SER A 253 -6.32 -6.26 -4.65
CA SER A 253 -5.50 -5.19 -4.07
C SER A 253 -5.02 -4.09 -5.06
N PRO A 254 -4.77 -4.36 -6.36
CA PRO A 254 -4.52 -3.29 -7.34
C PRO A 254 -5.63 -2.25 -7.45
N ARG A 255 -6.88 -2.63 -7.13
CA ARG A 255 -8.05 -1.74 -7.17
C ARG A 255 -8.35 -1.07 -5.84
N ARG A 256 -7.49 -1.21 -4.82
CA ARG A 256 -7.64 -0.67 -3.45
C ARG A 256 -8.24 0.73 -3.41
N ARG A 257 -7.69 1.67 -4.19
CA ARG A 257 -8.13 3.07 -4.19
C ARG A 257 -9.54 3.26 -4.77
N GLU A 258 -9.88 2.49 -5.81
CA GLU A 258 -11.23 2.52 -6.42
C GLU A 258 -12.26 1.91 -5.47
N LEU A 259 -11.92 0.75 -4.89
CA LEU A 259 -12.79 0.02 -3.98
C LEU A 259 -13.03 0.80 -2.69
N SER A 260 -11.97 1.34 -2.08
CA SER A 260 -12.11 2.13 -0.85
C SER A 260 -12.93 3.39 -1.09
N ARG A 261 -12.74 4.07 -2.22
CA ARG A 261 -13.58 5.21 -2.61
C ARG A 261 -15.05 4.79 -2.71
N SER A 262 -15.35 3.72 -3.45
CA SER A 262 -16.75 3.28 -3.65
C SER A 262 -17.49 2.95 -2.33
N ILE A 263 -16.75 2.46 -1.33
CA ILE A 263 -17.30 2.09 -0.03
C ILE A 263 -17.42 3.33 0.88
N LEU A 264 -16.39 4.17 0.92
CA LEU A 264 -16.24 5.23 1.92
C LEU A 264 -16.79 6.59 1.45
N GLU A 265 -16.89 6.84 0.15
CA GLU A 265 -17.46 8.10 -0.41
C GLU A 265 -18.96 8.21 -0.13
N THR A 266 -19.64 7.09 0.15
CA THR A 266 -21.05 7.10 0.59
C THR A 266 -21.23 7.57 2.03
N LEU A 267 -20.14 7.63 2.80
CA LEU A 267 -20.13 8.12 4.18
C LEU A 267 -19.90 9.64 4.18
N ASP A 268 -20.51 10.33 5.14
CA ASP A 268 -20.07 11.66 5.51
C ASP A 268 -18.76 11.56 6.31
N LEU A 269 -17.63 11.52 5.59
CA LEU A 269 -16.30 11.35 6.19
C LEU A 269 -15.96 12.43 7.22
N HIS A 270 -16.48 13.65 7.05
CA HIS A 270 -16.23 14.71 8.02
C HIS A 270 -16.93 14.38 9.33
N SER A 271 -18.22 14.06 9.28
CA SER A 271 -18.99 13.64 10.45
C SER A 271 -18.39 12.37 11.09
N GLN A 272 -18.06 11.35 10.30
CA GLN A 272 -17.45 10.11 10.80
C GLN A 272 -16.11 10.35 11.51
N LEU A 273 -15.27 11.26 11.01
CA LEU A 273 -14.01 11.62 11.69
C LEU A 273 -14.26 12.39 12.98
N MET A 274 -15.20 13.34 12.97
CA MET A 274 -15.53 14.12 14.17
C MET A 274 -16.13 13.24 15.28
N GLU A 275 -17.01 12.30 14.92
CA GLU A 275 -17.55 11.29 15.84
C GLU A 275 -16.43 10.39 16.39
N THR A 276 -15.53 9.94 15.51
CA THR A 276 -14.37 9.13 15.91
C THR A 276 -13.47 9.87 16.90
N LEU A 277 -13.13 11.13 16.63
CA LEU A 277 -12.31 11.96 17.53
C LEU A 277 -13.00 12.21 18.86
N THR A 278 -14.31 12.48 18.84
CA THR A 278 -15.10 12.66 20.06
C THR A 278 -15.06 11.41 20.93
N LEU A 279 -15.16 10.23 20.32
CA LEU A 279 -15.03 8.96 21.03
C LEU A 279 -13.62 8.77 21.60
N VAL A 280 -12.57 9.05 20.82
CA VAL A 280 -11.17 8.98 21.28
C VAL A 280 -10.98 9.86 22.51
N TRP A 281 -11.41 11.12 22.47
CA TRP A 281 -11.26 12.03 23.60
C TRP A 281 -12.00 11.57 24.85
N LYS A 282 -13.21 11.04 24.70
CA LYS A 282 -13.98 10.49 25.81
C LYS A 282 -13.29 9.28 26.44
N LEU A 283 -12.75 8.38 25.62
CA LEU A 283 -12.08 7.16 26.09
C LEU A 283 -10.72 7.46 26.74
N GLU A 284 -9.99 8.44 26.21
CA GLU A 284 -8.66 8.84 26.68
C GLU A 284 -8.69 9.97 27.73
N LYS A 285 -9.89 10.48 28.09
CA LYS A 285 -10.10 11.59 29.03
C LYS A 285 -9.40 12.90 28.61
N THR A 286 -9.48 13.21 27.32
CA THR A 286 -8.88 14.39 26.68
C THR A 286 -9.93 15.30 26.03
N GLU A 287 -11.14 15.36 26.60
CA GLU A 287 -12.29 16.09 26.05
C GLU A 287 -12.07 17.59 25.90
N TRP A 288 -11.12 18.17 26.62
CA TRP A 288 -10.75 19.58 26.48
C TRP A 288 -10.30 19.95 25.06
N ILE A 289 -9.81 18.98 24.27
CA ILE A 289 -9.44 19.18 22.85
C ILE A 289 -10.67 19.55 22.01
N ALA A 290 -11.86 19.09 22.37
CA ALA A 290 -13.10 19.41 21.67
C ALA A 290 -13.47 20.91 21.71
N LEU A 291 -12.88 21.67 22.64
CA LEU A 291 -13.07 23.11 22.78
C LEU A 291 -12.22 23.92 21.78
N ASP A 292 -11.28 23.29 21.09
CA ASP A 292 -10.47 23.95 20.07
C ASP A 292 -11.29 24.18 18.79
N THR A 293 -11.53 25.45 18.49
CA THR A 293 -12.25 25.89 17.28
C THR A 293 -11.58 25.51 15.96
N GLY A 294 -10.28 25.17 15.98
CA GLY A 294 -9.48 24.78 14.82
C GLY A 294 -9.69 23.34 14.35
N VAL A 295 -10.19 22.45 15.20
CA VAL A 295 -10.33 21.01 14.92
C VAL A 295 -11.10 20.76 13.64
N SER A 296 -12.29 21.35 13.51
CA SER A 296 -13.17 21.12 12.36
C SER A 296 -12.51 21.54 11.04
N LYS A 297 -11.75 22.66 11.07
CA LYS A 297 -10.97 23.13 9.92
C LYS A 297 -9.82 22.17 9.60
N ALA A 298 -9.05 21.75 10.60
CA ALA A 298 -7.93 20.82 10.44
C ALA A 298 -8.39 19.49 9.80
N VAL A 299 -9.55 18.97 10.24
CA VAL A 299 -10.18 17.78 9.66
C VAL A 299 -10.62 18.00 8.22
N LYS A 300 -11.28 19.13 7.90
CA LYS A 300 -11.69 19.45 6.52
C LYS A 300 -10.49 19.54 5.57
N ASP A 301 -9.44 20.26 5.96
CA ASP A 301 -8.23 20.42 5.16
C ASP A 301 -7.48 19.08 4.99
N GLY A 302 -7.43 18.29 6.05
CA GLY A 302 -6.86 16.94 6.04
C GLY A 302 -7.61 15.99 5.11
N LEU A 303 -8.94 15.97 5.18
CA LEU A 303 -9.79 15.14 4.31
C LEU A 303 -9.62 15.51 2.85
N LYS A 304 -9.60 16.81 2.51
CA LYS A 304 -9.32 17.25 1.14
C LYS A 304 -8.00 16.68 0.62
N THR A 305 -6.97 16.68 1.48
CA THR A 305 -5.66 16.11 1.13
C THR A 305 -5.72 14.59 1.00
N PHE A 306 -6.45 13.90 1.86
CA PHE A 306 -6.65 12.45 1.79
C PHE A 306 -7.34 12.04 0.49
N VAL A 307 -8.46 12.68 0.16
CA VAL A 307 -9.21 12.43 -1.09
C VAL A 307 -8.31 12.68 -2.30
N HIS A 308 -7.65 13.83 -2.34
CA HIS A 308 -6.75 14.17 -3.44
C HIS A 308 -5.62 13.12 -3.61
N LYS A 309 -4.93 12.77 -2.52
CA LYS A 309 -3.76 11.87 -2.56
C LYS A 309 -4.12 10.40 -2.82
N TYR A 310 -5.17 9.89 -2.19
CA TYR A 310 -5.49 8.47 -2.17
C TYR A 310 -6.65 8.08 -3.09
N TRP A 311 -7.52 9.01 -3.50
CA TRP A 311 -8.67 8.72 -4.36
C TRP A 311 -8.65 9.42 -5.70
N ASP A 312 -8.06 10.60 -5.84
CA ASP A 312 -8.00 11.30 -7.13
C ASP A 312 -6.71 10.97 -7.88
N CYS A 313 -5.58 11.09 -7.19
CA CYS A 313 -4.29 10.68 -7.72
C CYS A 313 -4.18 9.14 -7.85
N PRO A 314 -3.47 8.63 -8.88
CA PRO A 314 -3.15 7.21 -8.97
C PRO A 314 -2.04 6.83 -7.98
N GLN A 315 -1.93 5.55 -7.64
CA GLN A 315 -0.78 5.07 -6.89
C GLN A 315 0.46 5.09 -7.80
N ILE A 316 1.45 5.87 -7.39
CA ILE A 316 2.76 5.93 -8.06
C ILE A 316 3.75 5.07 -7.27
N ILE A 317 4.34 4.08 -7.94
CA ILE A 317 5.45 3.28 -7.43
C ILE A 317 6.72 4.13 -7.60
N SER A 318 7.27 4.58 -6.47
CA SER A 318 8.44 5.45 -6.47
C SER A 318 9.69 4.75 -6.97
N ARG A 319 10.70 5.54 -7.33
CA ARG A 319 12.01 5.04 -7.80
C ARG A 319 12.60 3.93 -6.93
N CYS A 320 12.61 4.11 -5.61
CA CYS A 320 13.18 3.08 -4.74
C CYS A 320 12.32 1.82 -4.67
N GLN A 321 10.99 1.94 -4.79
CA GLN A 321 10.08 0.79 -4.73
C GLN A 321 10.21 -0.12 -5.95
N TRP A 322 10.58 0.37 -7.14
CA TRP A 322 10.88 -0.51 -8.28
C TRP A 322 12.38 -0.86 -8.40
N GLY A 323 13.21 -0.43 -7.44
CA GLY A 323 14.64 -0.73 -7.40
C GLY A 323 15.47 0.05 -8.42
N ALA A 324 15.14 1.33 -8.62
CA ALA A 324 15.90 2.22 -9.50
C ALA A 324 17.35 2.40 -9.04
N LYS A 325 18.27 2.46 -10.00
CA LYS A 325 19.59 3.06 -9.77
C LYS A 325 19.45 4.58 -9.58
N PRO A 326 20.38 5.23 -8.86
CA PRO A 326 20.45 6.69 -8.86
C PRO A 326 20.73 7.24 -10.28
N PRO A 327 20.34 8.49 -10.57
CA PRO A 327 20.80 9.21 -11.75
C PRO A 327 22.35 9.30 -11.77
N ARG A 328 22.96 9.31 -12.96
CA ARG A 328 24.43 9.40 -13.15
C ARG A 328 24.99 10.81 -12.97
N ASP A 329 24.23 11.82 -13.37
CA ASP A 329 24.58 13.24 -13.35
C ASP A 329 23.60 14.04 -12.49
N THR A 330 23.96 15.28 -12.19
CA THR A 330 23.08 16.24 -11.53
C THR A 330 21.74 16.36 -12.26
N PRO A 331 20.61 16.03 -11.61
CA PRO A 331 19.29 16.18 -12.20
C PRO A 331 18.97 17.65 -12.48
N ILE A 332 18.19 17.88 -13.53
CA ILE A 332 17.84 19.25 -13.97
C ILE A 332 16.40 19.53 -13.59
N PRO A 333 16.13 20.53 -12.73
CA PRO A 333 14.77 20.90 -12.34
C PRO A 333 13.92 21.37 -13.53
N LEU A 334 12.62 21.10 -13.45
CA LEU A 334 11.62 21.65 -14.37
C LEU A 334 11.12 23.01 -13.87
N SER A 335 10.68 23.85 -14.81
CA SER A 335 9.90 25.06 -14.51
C SER A 335 8.43 24.70 -14.68
N LEU A 336 7.70 24.62 -13.56
CA LEU A 336 6.29 24.22 -13.51
C LEU A 336 5.37 25.46 -13.50
N PRO A 337 4.11 25.35 -13.97
CA PRO A 337 3.50 24.16 -14.58
C PRO A 337 4.01 23.93 -16.01
N LEU A 338 4.07 22.65 -16.42
CA LEU A 338 4.33 22.29 -17.81
C LEU A 338 3.08 22.48 -18.68
N GLN A 339 3.30 22.64 -19.98
CA GLN A 339 2.21 22.89 -20.95
C GLN A 339 1.87 21.66 -21.80
N PHE A 340 2.69 20.61 -21.76
CA PHE A 340 2.56 19.48 -22.67
C PHE A 340 2.62 18.14 -21.96
N LEU A 341 1.89 17.17 -22.52
CA LEU A 341 1.97 15.76 -22.18
C LEU A 341 2.27 14.97 -23.46
N TYR A 342 3.42 14.28 -23.48
CA TYR A 342 3.84 13.46 -24.60
C TYR A 342 3.56 11.99 -24.31
N ILE A 343 2.75 11.37 -25.16
CA ILE A 343 2.38 9.95 -25.03
C ILE A 343 3.37 9.09 -25.79
N HIS A 344 3.84 8.06 -25.10
CA HIS A 344 4.78 7.05 -25.60
C HIS A 344 4.24 5.64 -25.41
N HIS A 345 4.76 4.72 -26.21
CA HIS A 345 4.85 3.31 -25.83
C HIS A 345 6.33 2.96 -25.59
N THR A 346 6.61 1.83 -24.95
CA THR A 346 8.00 1.39 -24.79
C THR A 346 8.55 0.77 -26.07
N TYR A 347 7.70 0.11 -26.87
CA TYR A 347 8.06 -0.78 -27.99
C TYR A 347 8.92 -1.97 -27.54
N GLU A 348 10.02 -1.72 -26.86
CA GLU A 348 10.78 -2.70 -26.08
C GLU A 348 10.94 -2.22 -24.63
N PRO A 349 10.47 -3.00 -23.63
CA PRO A 349 9.82 -4.30 -23.74
C PRO A 349 8.47 -4.24 -24.47
N SER A 350 8.20 -5.23 -25.33
CA SER A 350 7.06 -5.27 -26.25
C SER A 350 5.77 -5.83 -25.65
N SER A 351 5.85 -6.70 -24.65
CA SER A 351 4.66 -7.23 -23.97
C SER A 351 4.25 -6.35 -22.77
N PRO A 352 2.94 -6.24 -22.47
CA PRO A 352 2.49 -5.62 -21.24
C PRO A 352 3.06 -6.36 -20.02
N CYS A 353 3.30 -5.59 -18.96
CA CYS A 353 3.69 -6.13 -17.66
C CYS A 353 2.46 -6.21 -16.74
N LEU A 354 2.30 -7.34 -16.07
CA LEU A 354 1.04 -7.75 -15.42
C LEU A 354 1.21 -8.05 -13.93
N SER A 355 2.38 -7.73 -13.37
CA SER A 355 2.66 -7.84 -11.96
C SER A 355 3.72 -6.84 -11.58
N PHE A 356 3.71 -6.41 -10.32
CA PHE A 356 4.71 -5.50 -9.78
C PHE A 356 6.14 -5.97 -10.06
N THR A 357 6.43 -7.27 -9.92
CA THR A 357 7.74 -7.85 -10.21
C THR A 357 8.12 -7.71 -11.69
N LYS A 358 7.20 -8.04 -12.62
CA LYS A 358 7.46 -7.93 -14.07
C LYS A 358 7.62 -6.47 -14.50
N CYS A 359 6.76 -5.58 -14.01
CA CYS A 359 6.82 -4.16 -14.32
C CYS A 359 8.07 -3.50 -13.75
N SER A 360 8.43 -3.78 -12.49
CA SER A 360 9.68 -3.28 -11.89
C SER A 360 10.93 -3.80 -12.63
N ARG A 361 10.92 -5.06 -13.08
CA ARG A 361 12.00 -5.61 -13.93
C ARG A 361 12.10 -4.87 -15.26
N ASN A 362 10.97 -4.61 -15.91
CA ASN A 362 10.92 -3.86 -17.17
C ASN A 362 11.42 -2.42 -16.98
N MET A 363 11.05 -1.75 -15.87
CA MET A 363 11.56 -0.43 -15.49
C MET A 363 13.09 -0.44 -15.35
N ARG A 364 13.65 -1.40 -14.61
CA ARG A 364 15.11 -1.55 -14.46
C ARG A 364 15.81 -1.86 -15.78
N SER A 365 15.18 -2.65 -16.66
CA SER A 365 15.71 -2.93 -18.00
C SER A 365 15.79 -1.67 -18.86
N MET A 366 14.72 -0.86 -18.89
CA MET A 366 14.69 0.40 -19.61
C MET A 366 15.68 1.42 -19.03
N GLN A 367 15.76 1.53 -17.70
CA GLN A 367 16.73 2.40 -17.05
C GLN A 367 18.16 2.00 -17.43
N ARG A 368 18.47 0.70 -17.38
CA ARG A 368 19.77 0.16 -17.78
C ARG A 368 20.09 0.53 -19.22
N PHE A 369 19.19 0.25 -20.16
CA PHE A 369 19.40 0.58 -21.58
C PHE A 369 19.62 2.09 -21.78
N HIS A 370 18.83 2.94 -21.13
CA HIS A 370 19.00 4.39 -21.21
C HIS A 370 20.33 4.87 -20.62
N GLN A 371 20.73 4.35 -19.47
CA GLN A 371 21.99 4.74 -18.83
C GLN A 371 23.20 4.14 -19.52
N GLU A 372 23.26 2.82 -19.63
CA GLU A 372 24.42 2.04 -20.10
C GLU A 372 24.60 2.13 -21.61
N ASP A 373 23.53 1.98 -22.41
CA ASP A 373 23.66 1.90 -23.87
C ASP A 373 23.48 3.26 -24.55
N ARG A 374 22.59 4.12 -24.04
CA ARG A 374 22.39 5.49 -24.59
C ARG A 374 23.21 6.57 -23.92
N GLY A 375 23.90 6.28 -22.82
CA GLY A 375 24.68 7.26 -22.06
C GLY A 375 23.84 8.37 -21.42
N TRP A 376 22.55 8.12 -21.16
CA TRP A 376 21.68 9.11 -20.51
C TRP A 376 21.90 9.13 -19.00
N ASN A 377 21.49 10.24 -18.39
CA ASN A 377 21.54 10.40 -16.93
C ASN A 377 20.70 9.31 -16.22
N ASP A 378 19.51 9.04 -16.74
CA ASP A 378 18.52 8.17 -16.12
C ASP A 378 17.50 7.65 -17.15
N ILE A 379 16.47 6.91 -16.70
CA ILE A 379 15.32 6.54 -17.53
C ILE A 379 14.69 7.79 -18.16
N GLY A 380 14.44 7.75 -19.47
CA GLY A 380 14.05 8.94 -20.23
C GLY A 380 12.65 9.47 -19.93
N TYR A 381 11.72 8.63 -19.50
CA TYR A 381 10.32 9.00 -19.27
C TYR A 381 10.13 9.65 -17.89
N SER A 382 9.17 10.57 -17.80
CA SER A 382 8.73 11.14 -16.51
C SER A 382 7.97 10.09 -15.70
N PHE A 383 7.03 9.40 -16.34
CA PHE A 383 6.25 8.31 -15.77
C PHE A 383 6.09 7.16 -16.77
N VAL A 384 5.89 5.96 -16.24
CA VAL A 384 5.65 4.77 -17.04
C VAL A 384 4.46 4.00 -16.47
N VAL A 385 3.47 3.69 -17.30
CA VAL A 385 2.26 2.97 -16.90
C VAL A 385 2.45 1.47 -17.14
N GLY A 386 2.20 0.68 -16.10
CA GLY A 386 2.13 -0.77 -16.18
C GLY A 386 0.69 -1.25 -16.34
N SER A 387 0.50 -2.43 -16.94
CA SER A 387 -0.81 -3.08 -17.02
C SER A 387 -1.19 -3.82 -15.74
N ASP A 388 -0.35 -3.73 -14.71
CA ASP A 388 -0.57 -4.22 -13.34
C ASP A 388 -1.43 -3.29 -12.48
N GLY A 389 -1.85 -2.14 -13.03
CA GLY A 389 -2.72 -1.18 -12.35
C GLY A 389 -1.97 -0.01 -11.70
N TYR A 390 -0.68 0.16 -11.99
CA TYR A 390 0.14 1.20 -11.37
C TYR A 390 0.93 2.06 -12.36
N ILE A 391 1.34 3.22 -11.85
CA ILE A 391 2.25 4.12 -12.54
C ILE A 391 3.59 4.08 -11.82
N TYR A 392 4.67 4.00 -12.58
CA TYR A 392 6.04 3.93 -12.10
C TYR A 392 6.73 5.26 -12.32
N GLU A 393 7.34 5.78 -11.27
CA GLU A 393 8.09 7.03 -11.31
C GLU A 393 9.39 6.87 -12.11
N GLY A 394 9.54 7.64 -13.19
CA GLY A 394 10.80 7.78 -13.93
C GLY A 394 11.61 8.96 -13.40
N SER A 395 11.74 10.03 -14.20
CA SER A 395 12.27 11.32 -13.70
C SER A 395 11.30 12.02 -12.74
N GLY A 396 10.03 11.61 -12.73
CA GLY A 396 9.02 12.12 -11.81
C GLY A 396 8.54 13.54 -12.15
N TRP A 397 7.92 14.18 -11.16
CA TRP A 397 7.22 15.46 -11.33
C TRP A 397 8.14 16.67 -11.52
N ASN A 398 9.31 16.65 -10.86
CA ASN A 398 10.11 17.86 -10.67
C ASN A 398 11.38 17.89 -11.54
N LEU A 399 11.73 16.78 -12.19
CA LEU A 399 12.99 16.63 -12.89
C LEU A 399 12.77 16.36 -14.38
N ARG A 400 13.62 16.99 -15.19
CA ARG A 400 13.60 16.91 -16.64
C ARG A 400 14.01 15.52 -17.12
N GLY A 401 13.15 14.89 -17.91
CA GLY A 401 13.42 13.62 -18.59
C GLY A 401 14.23 13.76 -19.88
N ARG A 402 14.28 12.67 -20.67
CA ARG A 402 14.91 12.56 -21.99
C ARG A 402 14.04 11.76 -22.97
N HIS A 403 12.74 12.01 -22.97
CA HIS A 403 11.73 11.24 -23.71
C HIS A 403 11.43 11.82 -25.10
N THR A 404 11.41 13.16 -25.24
CA THR A 404 10.97 13.85 -26.46
C THR A 404 11.99 14.94 -26.81
N ARG A 405 12.77 14.73 -27.89
CA ARG A 405 13.82 15.67 -28.30
C ARG A 405 13.26 17.09 -28.45
N ASN A 406 13.98 18.09 -27.93
CA ASN A 406 13.61 19.51 -27.89
C ASN A 406 12.36 19.89 -27.05
N HIS A 407 11.69 18.92 -26.41
CA HIS A 407 10.46 19.17 -25.66
C HIS A 407 10.54 18.71 -24.19
N ASN A 408 11.65 18.09 -23.78
CA ASN A 408 11.84 17.55 -22.42
C ASN A 408 11.66 18.58 -21.29
N SER A 409 11.91 19.87 -21.53
CA SER A 409 11.82 20.92 -20.51
C SER A 409 10.44 21.55 -20.37
N ILE A 410 9.50 21.21 -21.24
CA ILE A 410 8.17 21.86 -21.32
C ILE A 410 7.01 20.89 -21.22
N GLY A 411 7.26 19.59 -21.08
CA GLY A 411 6.21 18.59 -20.93
C GLY A 411 6.67 17.29 -20.30
N TYR A 412 5.71 16.57 -19.73
CA TYR A 412 5.93 15.24 -19.19
C TYR A 412 5.91 14.21 -20.32
N GLY A 413 6.84 13.26 -20.29
CA GLY A 413 6.80 12.09 -21.16
C GLY A 413 6.25 10.89 -20.41
N VAL A 414 5.09 10.39 -20.83
CA VAL A 414 4.45 9.25 -20.19
C VAL A 414 4.39 8.09 -21.17
N SER A 415 5.01 6.97 -20.79
CA SER A 415 5.06 5.76 -21.61
C SER A 415 4.16 4.68 -21.06
N ILE A 416 3.50 3.90 -21.92
CA ILE A 416 2.81 2.66 -21.52
C ILE A 416 3.70 1.48 -21.93
N ILE A 417 3.96 0.56 -20.99
CA ILE A 417 4.78 -0.64 -21.26
C ILE A 417 4.06 -1.53 -22.27
N GLY A 418 4.66 -1.72 -23.45
CA GLY A 418 4.18 -2.57 -24.52
C GLY A 418 4.46 -2.01 -25.92
N ASN A 419 4.11 -2.80 -26.94
CA ASN A 419 4.09 -2.40 -28.34
C ASN A 419 2.64 -2.24 -28.83
N TYR A 420 2.20 -0.99 -28.92
CA TYR A 420 0.84 -0.62 -29.32
C TYR A 420 0.72 -0.16 -30.78
N THR A 421 1.49 -0.80 -31.66
CA THR A 421 1.39 -0.57 -33.11
C THR A 421 0.08 -1.11 -33.66
N SER A 422 -0.28 -2.34 -33.31
CA SER A 422 -1.47 -3.04 -33.85
C SER A 422 -2.54 -3.35 -32.81
N THR A 423 -2.26 -3.13 -31.53
CA THR A 423 -3.18 -3.38 -30.41
C THR A 423 -3.22 -2.19 -29.47
N LEU A 424 -4.31 -2.07 -28.71
CA LEU A 424 -4.44 -1.04 -27.67
C LEU A 424 -3.92 -1.58 -26.33
N PRO A 425 -3.43 -0.69 -25.43
CA PRO A 425 -3.30 -1.03 -24.02
C PRO A 425 -4.64 -1.37 -23.39
N SER A 426 -4.62 -1.97 -22.21
CA SER A 426 -5.84 -2.14 -21.42
C SER A 426 -6.50 -0.78 -21.14
N ARG A 427 -7.83 -0.77 -21.09
CA ARG A 427 -8.61 0.44 -20.82
C ARG A 427 -8.25 1.02 -19.46
N HIS A 428 -8.04 0.16 -18.46
CA HIS A 428 -7.56 0.60 -17.15
C HIS A 428 -6.22 1.35 -17.23
N ALA A 429 -5.21 0.82 -17.94
CA ALA A 429 -3.92 1.49 -18.08
C ALA A 429 -4.03 2.85 -18.80
N MET A 430 -4.85 2.90 -19.86
CA MET A 430 -5.12 4.17 -20.55
C MET A 430 -5.83 5.18 -19.63
N ASN A 431 -6.79 4.74 -18.81
CA ASN A 431 -7.51 5.62 -17.88
C ASN A 431 -6.63 6.12 -16.73
N LEU A 432 -5.68 5.30 -16.25
CA LEU A 432 -4.67 5.75 -15.28
C LEU A 432 -3.87 6.94 -15.80
N LEU A 433 -3.46 6.90 -17.07
CA LEU A 433 -2.79 8.01 -17.72
C LEU A 433 -3.77 9.17 -17.96
N ARG A 434 -4.80 8.93 -18.77
CA ARG A 434 -5.70 9.93 -19.34
C ARG A 434 -6.44 10.74 -18.27
N HIS A 435 -6.91 10.07 -17.22
CA HIS A 435 -7.76 10.70 -16.21
C HIS A 435 -7.04 10.90 -14.89
N ARG A 436 -6.38 9.87 -14.35
CA ARG A 436 -5.85 9.93 -12.97
C ARG A 436 -4.55 10.71 -12.88
N LEU A 437 -3.55 10.36 -13.70
CA LEU A 437 -2.24 11.02 -13.68
C LEU A 437 -2.34 12.48 -14.11
N VAL A 438 -3.12 12.76 -15.16
CA VAL A 438 -3.40 14.12 -15.63
C VAL A 438 -4.05 14.96 -14.54
N GLN A 439 -5.16 14.49 -13.94
CA GLN A 439 -5.83 15.23 -12.87
C GLN A 439 -4.88 15.51 -11.70
N CYS A 440 -4.12 14.50 -11.27
CA CYS A 440 -3.12 14.64 -10.22
C CYS A 440 -2.05 15.69 -10.55
N ALA A 441 -1.58 15.74 -11.80
CA ALA A 441 -0.60 16.71 -12.24
C ALA A 441 -1.14 18.14 -12.28
N VAL A 442 -2.40 18.31 -12.71
CA VAL A 442 -3.06 19.62 -12.78
C VAL A 442 -3.34 20.15 -11.37
N ASP A 443 -3.96 19.35 -10.52
CA ASP A 443 -4.27 19.71 -9.13
C ASP A 443 -3.01 20.00 -8.31
N GLY A 444 -1.92 19.27 -8.59
CA GLY A 444 -0.62 19.49 -7.98
C GLY A 444 0.20 20.66 -8.56
N GLY A 445 -0.32 21.36 -9.58
CA GLY A 445 0.37 22.47 -10.24
C GLY A 445 1.57 22.07 -11.10
N GLY A 446 1.75 20.78 -11.38
CA GLY A 446 2.80 20.27 -12.28
C GLY A 446 2.45 20.41 -13.76
N LEU A 447 1.16 20.45 -14.09
CA LEU A 447 0.63 20.57 -15.44
C LEU A 447 -0.41 21.70 -15.49
N ALA A 448 -0.40 22.52 -16.54
CA ALA A 448 -1.38 23.58 -16.71
C ALA A 448 -2.77 23.00 -16.99
N ALA A 449 -3.84 23.66 -16.56
CA ALA A 449 -5.20 23.19 -16.82
C ALA A 449 -5.56 23.16 -18.32
N ASN A 450 -4.94 24.01 -19.14
CA ASN A 450 -5.12 24.06 -20.60
C ASN A 450 -3.96 23.40 -21.36
N PHE A 451 -3.32 22.39 -20.78
CA PHE A 451 -2.23 21.64 -21.40
C PHE A 451 -2.62 21.01 -22.74
N THR A 452 -1.62 20.58 -23.50
CA THR A 452 -1.77 19.91 -24.79
C THR A 452 -1.21 18.49 -24.76
N ILE A 453 -1.94 17.53 -25.33
CA ILE A 453 -1.50 16.15 -25.53
C ILE A 453 -0.97 15.99 -26.95
N HIS A 454 0.23 15.42 -27.07
CA HIS A 454 0.78 14.96 -28.33
C HIS A 454 1.28 13.52 -28.24
N GLY A 455 1.12 12.76 -29.32
CA GLY A 455 1.92 11.54 -29.52
C GLY A 455 3.36 11.92 -29.87
N HIS A 456 4.35 11.13 -29.44
CA HIS A 456 5.76 11.40 -29.72
C HIS A 456 6.03 11.70 -31.22
N ARG A 457 5.39 10.97 -32.13
CA ARG A 457 5.50 11.15 -33.59
C ARG A 457 5.10 12.54 -34.10
N GLN A 458 4.27 13.32 -33.38
CA GLN A 458 3.84 14.64 -33.85
C GLN A 458 4.95 15.69 -33.78
N VAL A 459 5.95 15.47 -32.93
CA VAL A 459 7.00 16.48 -32.63
C VAL A 459 8.42 15.97 -32.92
N VAL A 460 8.57 14.73 -33.40
CA VAL A 460 9.85 14.13 -33.78
C VAL A 460 9.70 13.33 -35.07
N ASN A 461 10.40 13.75 -36.13
CA ASN A 461 10.20 13.30 -37.52
C ASN A 461 10.67 11.87 -37.88
N TYR A 462 11.14 11.08 -36.92
CA TYR A 462 11.74 9.74 -37.18
C TYR A 462 11.35 8.72 -36.12
N THR A 463 10.10 8.78 -35.64
CA THR A 463 9.55 7.78 -34.72
C THR A 463 8.11 7.44 -35.08
N THR A 464 7.77 6.16 -34.92
CA THR A 464 6.38 5.68 -34.97
C THR A 464 5.76 5.63 -33.58
N CYS A 465 6.45 6.04 -32.52
CA CYS A 465 5.90 6.10 -31.16
C CYS A 465 4.70 7.07 -31.11
N PRO A 466 3.56 6.76 -30.44
CA PRO A 466 3.32 5.64 -29.50
C PRO A 466 2.75 4.35 -30.13
N GLY A 467 2.97 4.11 -31.43
CA GLY A 467 2.33 3.03 -32.19
C GLY A 467 0.99 3.44 -32.79
N ASP A 468 0.62 2.85 -33.94
CA ASP A 468 -0.52 3.33 -34.75
C ASP A 468 -1.86 3.18 -34.04
N ALA A 469 -2.11 2.03 -33.41
CA ALA A 469 -3.34 1.80 -32.65
C ALA A 469 -3.48 2.80 -31.49
N LEU A 470 -2.44 2.96 -30.65
CA LEU A 470 -2.49 3.91 -29.53
C LEU A 470 -2.53 5.37 -30.01
N PHE A 471 -1.83 5.71 -31.10
CA PHE A 471 -1.92 7.06 -31.66
C PHE A 471 -3.33 7.38 -32.18
N SER A 472 -3.99 6.41 -32.83
CA SER A 472 -5.38 6.55 -33.27
C SER A 472 -6.34 6.75 -32.09
N GLU A 473 -6.07 6.11 -30.95
CA GLU A 473 -6.87 6.26 -29.74
C GLU A 473 -6.70 7.64 -29.08
N ILE A 474 -5.46 8.11 -28.89
CA ILE A 474 -5.22 9.39 -28.19
C ILE A 474 -5.76 10.60 -28.94
N ARG A 475 -5.98 10.50 -30.26
CA ARG A 475 -6.64 11.55 -31.06
C ARG A 475 -8.05 11.88 -30.58
N ASN A 476 -8.69 10.95 -29.88
CA ASN A 476 -10.05 11.12 -29.33
C ASN A 476 -10.02 11.59 -27.87
N TRP A 477 -8.84 11.85 -27.31
CA TRP A 477 -8.71 12.32 -25.94
C TRP A 477 -8.90 13.83 -25.88
N GLU A 478 -9.44 14.29 -24.76
CA GLU A 478 -9.44 15.72 -24.44
C GLU A 478 -8.00 16.23 -24.38
N HIS A 479 -7.79 17.50 -24.71
CA HIS A 479 -6.48 18.15 -24.83
C HIS A 479 -5.59 17.66 -25.97
N PHE A 480 -5.99 16.67 -26.77
CA PHE A 480 -5.25 16.31 -27.99
C PHE A 480 -5.32 17.46 -29.00
N GLN A 481 -4.15 17.84 -29.55
CA GLN A 481 -4.07 18.77 -30.67
C GLN A 481 -3.39 18.09 -31.86
N GLY A 482 -4.02 18.22 -33.03
CA GLY A 482 -3.67 17.55 -34.29
C GLY A 482 -2.40 18.05 -34.95
#